data_AF-A0A930WDE7-F1
#
_entry.id   AF-A0A930WDE7-F1
#
_cell.length_a   1.000
_cell.length_b   1.000
_cell.length_c   1.000
_cell.angle_alpha   90.00
_cell.angle_beta   90.00
_cell.angle_gamma   90.00
#
_symmetry.space_group_name_H-M   'P 1'
#
loop_
_entity.id
_entity.type
_entity.pdbx_description
1 polymer ?
#
loop_
_entity_poly.entity_id
_entity_poly.type
_entity_poly.pdbx_seq_one_letter_code
_entity_poly.pdbx_strand_id
1 'polypeptide(L)'
;MQGIYKGKKYRVAKDSTSFWLVSREKEEGFEEYIDIVGEKRPDIFIKDVDIHELDYLYKMAYEIQYKGHFYIFENGDFTKRAIAEEAFYILSDDVSNPKFFQNLGFTQSDKFYFDKKISRSDIEAIKIIEKPLGIFKDRGSKVKIIKGKDIDDFLASVKD
;
A
#
# COMPACT_ATOMS: atom_id res chain seq x y z
N MET A 1 -4.12 -6.34 -2.64
CA MET A 1 -4.58 -6.16 -1.24
C MET A 1 -3.83 -7.15 -0.36
N GLN A 2 -3.97 -7.06 0.96
CA GLN A 2 -3.43 -8.05 1.89
C GLN A 2 -4.59 -8.67 2.66
N GLY A 3 -4.54 -9.99 2.85
CA GLY A 3 -5.56 -10.75 3.56
C GLY A 3 -4.92 -11.69 4.57
N ILE A 4 -5.62 -11.91 5.66
CA ILE A 4 -5.29 -12.94 6.63
C ILE A 4 -6.27 -14.09 6.44
N TYR A 5 -5.73 -15.28 6.21
CA TYR A 5 -6.50 -16.51 6.06
C TYR A 5 -5.89 -17.57 6.98
N LYS A 6 -6.69 -18.11 7.89
CA LYS A 6 -6.27 -19.06 8.93
C LYS A 6 -5.02 -18.58 9.70
N GLY A 7 -5.00 -17.29 10.02
CA GLY A 7 -3.90 -16.64 10.75
C GLY A 7 -2.63 -16.34 9.94
N LYS A 8 -2.54 -16.73 8.65
CA LYS A 8 -1.40 -16.45 7.78
C LYS A 8 -1.72 -15.31 6.80
N LYS A 9 -0.72 -14.47 6.53
CA LYS A 9 -0.83 -13.32 5.61
C LYS A 9 -0.58 -13.74 4.18
N TYR A 10 -1.46 -13.31 3.28
CA TYR A 10 -1.37 -13.54 1.84
C TYR A 10 -1.59 -12.24 1.06
N ARG A 11 -0.97 -12.16 -0.11
CA ARG A 11 -1.38 -11.19 -1.13
C ARG A 11 -2.74 -11.62 -1.66
N VAL A 12 -3.67 -10.68 -1.74
CA VAL A 12 -5.03 -10.93 -2.23
C VAL A 12 -5.25 -10.15 -3.52
N ALA A 13 -5.57 -10.91 -4.58
CA ALA A 13 -6.16 -10.40 -5.81
C ALA A 13 -7.69 -10.57 -5.74
N LYS A 14 -8.40 -9.77 -6.52
CA LYS A 14 -9.86 -9.82 -6.60
C LYS A 14 -10.27 -9.69 -8.05
N ASP A 15 -11.22 -10.50 -8.48
CA ASP A 15 -11.92 -10.32 -9.75
C ASP A 15 -13.39 -9.90 -9.50
N SER A 16 -14.28 -10.05 -10.49
CA SER A 16 -15.69 -9.67 -10.34
C SER A 16 -16.44 -10.47 -9.28
N THR A 17 -15.99 -11.67 -8.94
CA THR A 17 -16.79 -12.69 -8.25
C THR A 17 -16.10 -13.33 -7.05
N SER A 18 -14.77 -13.26 -6.97
CA SER A 18 -13.94 -14.06 -6.07
C SER A 18 -12.73 -13.29 -5.53
N PHE A 19 -12.21 -13.75 -4.38
CA PHE A 19 -10.93 -13.32 -3.84
C PHE A 19 -9.90 -14.44 -4.01
N TRP A 20 -8.74 -14.11 -4.56
CA TRP A 20 -7.68 -15.07 -4.78
C TRP A 20 -6.51 -14.79 -3.84
N LEU A 21 -6.20 -15.75 -2.97
CA LEU A 21 -4.97 -15.77 -2.20
C LEU A 21 -3.82 -16.19 -3.11
N VAL A 22 -2.71 -15.44 -3.08
CA VAL A 22 -1.51 -15.74 -3.87
C VAL A 22 -0.39 -16.20 -2.95
N SER A 23 0.18 -17.36 -3.25
CA SER A 23 1.38 -17.89 -2.60
C SER A 23 2.47 -18.19 -3.64
N ARG A 24 3.74 -18.13 -3.22
CA ARG A 24 4.89 -18.62 -4.01
C ARG A 24 5.29 -20.05 -3.63
N GLU A 25 4.63 -20.61 -2.62
CA GLU A 25 4.86 -21.97 -2.14
C GLU A 25 3.60 -22.80 -2.37
N LYS A 26 3.80 -24.08 -2.69
CA LYS A 26 2.68 -25.01 -2.83
C LYS A 26 2.12 -25.34 -1.45
N GLU A 27 0.87 -24.94 -1.23
CA GLU A 27 0.14 -25.13 0.03
C GLU A 27 -1.13 -25.96 -0.21
N GLU A 28 -1.67 -26.56 0.85
CA GLU A 28 -2.88 -27.38 0.74
C GLU A 28 -4.07 -26.55 0.23
N GLY A 29 -4.71 -27.03 -0.85
CA GLY A 29 -5.84 -26.37 -1.49
C GLY A 29 -5.48 -25.08 -2.24
N PHE A 30 -4.20 -24.85 -2.52
CA PHE A 30 -3.72 -23.90 -3.53
C PHE A 30 -3.37 -24.67 -4.81
N GLU A 31 -3.72 -24.11 -5.95
CA GLU A 31 -3.50 -24.67 -7.28
C GLU A 31 -2.49 -23.82 -8.06
N GLU A 32 -1.78 -24.43 -9.01
CA GLU A 32 -0.88 -23.69 -9.90
C GLU A 32 -1.65 -22.62 -10.67
N TYR A 33 -1.14 -21.39 -10.69
CA TYR A 33 -1.71 -20.34 -11.49
C TYR A 33 -1.52 -20.65 -12.97
N ILE A 34 -2.63 -20.68 -13.70
CA ILE A 34 -2.69 -20.76 -15.15
C ILE A 34 -3.15 -19.40 -15.63
N ASP A 35 -2.33 -18.74 -16.47
CA ASP A 35 -2.71 -17.45 -17.01
C ASP A 35 -3.79 -17.57 -18.10
N ILE A 36 -4.27 -16.43 -18.58
CA ILE A 36 -5.38 -16.35 -19.53
C ILE A 36 -5.10 -17.05 -20.87
N VAL A 37 -3.84 -17.33 -21.21
CA VAL A 37 -3.45 -18.05 -22.43
C VAL A 37 -3.12 -19.52 -22.18
N GLY A 38 -3.34 -20.01 -20.96
CA GLY A 38 -3.11 -21.40 -20.59
C GLY A 38 -1.69 -21.72 -20.15
N GLU A 39 -0.81 -20.72 -19.99
CA GLU A 39 0.55 -20.97 -19.50
C GLU A 39 0.55 -21.12 -17.98
N LYS A 40 1.22 -22.18 -17.53
CA LYS A 40 1.47 -22.42 -16.10
C LYS A 40 2.60 -21.51 -15.61
N ARG A 41 2.38 -20.87 -14.47
CA ARG A 41 3.43 -20.23 -13.67
C ARG A 41 3.75 -21.14 -12.48
N PRO A 42 4.74 -22.06 -12.58
CA PRO A 42 4.98 -23.10 -11.57
C PRO A 42 5.37 -22.56 -10.18
N ASP A 43 5.71 -21.28 -10.11
CA ASP A 43 6.17 -20.51 -8.97
C ASP A 43 5.07 -19.62 -8.37
N ILE A 44 3.84 -19.67 -8.91
CA ILE A 44 2.68 -18.95 -8.40
C ILE A 44 1.54 -19.94 -8.16
N PHE A 45 1.06 -19.98 -6.93
CA PHE A 45 -0.09 -20.77 -6.53
C PHE A 45 -1.22 -19.87 -6.07
N ILE A 46 -2.44 -20.18 -6.47
CA ILE A 46 -3.64 -19.43 -6.12
C ILE A 46 -4.65 -20.28 -5.38
N LYS A 47 -5.45 -19.63 -4.54
CA LYS A 47 -6.62 -20.23 -3.91
C LYS A 47 -7.79 -19.27 -3.98
N ASP A 48 -8.90 -19.72 -4.56
CA ASP A 48 -10.18 -19.01 -4.48
C ASP A 48 -10.76 -19.16 -3.07
N VAL A 49 -11.19 -18.03 -2.50
CA VAL A 49 -11.83 -17.94 -1.18
C VAL A 49 -12.95 -16.92 -1.21
N ASP A 50 -14.00 -17.20 -0.44
CA ASP A 50 -15.02 -16.21 -0.14
C ASP A 50 -14.49 -15.20 0.91
N ILE A 51 -14.98 -13.96 0.87
CA ILE A 51 -14.55 -12.93 1.84
C ILE A 51 -14.85 -13.30 3.30
N HIS A 52 -15.89 -14.10 3.55
CA HIS A 52 -16.26 -14.57 4.89
C HIS A 52 -15.32 -15.65 5.42
N GLU A 53 -14.49 -16.26 4.57
CA GLU A 53 -13.44 -17.18 4.98
C GLU A 53 -12.15 -16.45 5.41
N LEU A 54 -12.02 -15.16 5.08
CA LEU A 54 -10.90 -14.34 5.52
C LEU A 54 -11.06 -13.93 6.98
N ASP A 55 -9.98 -14.00 7.75
CA ASP A 55 -9.94 -13.45 9.11
C ASP A 55 -9.94 -11.92 9.05
N TYR A 56 -9.31 -11.36 8.02
CA TYR A 56 -9.17 -9.92 7.80
C TYR A 56 -8.76 -9.62 6.34
N LEU A 57 -9.27 -8.53 5.78
CA LEU A 57 -8.87 -8.02 4.47
C LEU A 57 -8.60 -6.52 4.57
N TYR A 58 -7.47 -6.07 4.05
CA TYR A 58 -7.07 -4.67 4.15
C TYR A 58 -6.21 -4.20 2.97
N LYS A 59 -6.16 -2.88 2.80
CA LYS A 59 -5.22 -2.19 1.91
C LYS A 59 -4.23 -1.40 2.76
N MET A 60 -2.95 -1.49 2.41
CA MET A 60 -1.93 -0.60 2.93
C MET A 60 -2.12 0.78 2.32
N ALA A 61 -2.13 1.81 3.16
CA ALA A 61 -2.00 3.19 2.74
C ALA A 61 -0.89 3.84 3.57
N TYR A 62 -0.21 4.81 2.97
CA TYR A 62 0.90 5.50 3.61
C TYR A 62 0.65 7.00 3.57
N GLU A 63 0.98 7.64 4.68
CA GLU A 63 1.11 9.09 4.73
C GLU A 63 2.53 9.43 5.19
N ILE A 64 3.11 10.47 4.60
CA ILE A 64 4.46 10.93 4.91
C ILE A 64 4.36 12.27 5.64
N GLN A 65 5.08 12.38 6.76
CA GLN A 65 5.22 13.64 7.48
C GLN A 65 6.33 14.49 6.84
N TYR A 66 5.97 15.69 6.44
CA TYR A 66 6.88 16.71 5.88
C TYR A 66 6.54 18.07 6.51
N LYS A 67 7.53 18.73 7.11
CA LYS A 67 7.38 20.01 7.82
C LYS A 67 6.23 19.99 8.83
N GLY A 68 6.12 18.91 9.61
CA GLY A 68 5.12 18.75 10.66
C GLY A 68 3.73 18.25 10.21
N HIS A 69 3.45 18.15 8.91
CA HIS A 69 2.13 17.75 8.39
C HIS A 69 2.19 16.41 7.65
N PHE A 70 1.13 15.60 7.76
CA PHE A 70 1.00 14.34 7.03
C PHE A 70 0.31 14.55 5.68
N TYR A 71 0.88 13.95 4.65
CA TYR A 71 0.38 14.00 3.27
C TYR A 71 0.25 12.58 2.72
N ILE A 72 -0.66 12.38 1.78
CA ILE A 72 -0.89 11.10 1.11
C ILE A 72 0.37 10.75 0.31
N PHE A 73 0.85 9.51 0.42
CA PHE A 73 1.91 9.02 -0.45
C PHE A 73 1.33 8.61 -1.81
N GLU A 74 1.70 9.33 -2.88
CA GLU A 74 1.05 9.23 -4.19
C GLU A 74 1.19 7.84 -4.81
N ASN A 75 2.38 7.23 -4.69
CA ASN A 75 2.68 5.94 -5.31
C ASN A 75 1.86 4.78 -4.74
N GLY A 76 1.13 5.00 -3.65
CA GLY A 76 0.26 4.01 -2.99
C GLY A 76 1.00 2.92 -2.21
N ASP A 77 2.22 2.56 -2.62
CA ASP A 77 3.13 1.68 -1.89
C ASP A 77 4.59 2.05 -2.17
N PHE A 78 5.48 1.67 -1.25
CA PHE A 78 6.91 1.83 -1.45
C PHE A 78 7.41 0.74 -2.40
N THR A 79 7.92 1.16 -3.56
CA THR A 79 8.55 0.26 -4.53
C THR A 79 10.06 0.44 -4.51
N LYS A 80 10.82 -0.62 -4.82
CA LYS A 80 12.28 -0.50 -4.92
C LYS A 80 12.71 0.60 -5.89
N ARG A 81 12.00 0.73 -7.01
CA ARG A 81 12.25 1.78 -7.99
C ARG A 81 12.07 3.17 -7.38
N ALA A 82 10.95 3.40 -6.70
CA ALA A 82 10.69 4.69 -6.06
C ALA A 82 11.73 5.04 -4.98
N ILE A 83 12.17 4.04 -4.22
CA ILE A 83 13.22 4.22 -3.21
C ILE A 83 14.57 4.53 -3.88
N ALA A 84 14.96 3.77 -4.90
CA ALA A 84 16.23 3.93 -5.59
C ALA A 84 16.33 5.26 -6.36
N GLU A 85 15.23 5.73 -6.93
CA GLU A 85 15.15 7.01 -7.65
C GLU A 85 14.88 8.22 -6.74
N GLU A 86 14.82 8.01 -5.41
CA GLU A 86 14.33 8.98 -4.41
C GLU A 86 13.06 9.70 -4.88
N ALA A 87 12.16 8.94 -5.48
CA ALA A 87 10.93 9.40 -6.09
C ALA A 87 9.79 9.37 -5.06
N PHE A 88 9.94 10.16 -3.99
CA PHE A 88 8.92 10.28 -2.97
C PHE A 88 7.97 11.44 -3.30
N TYR A 89 6.80 11.09 -3.81
CA TYR A 89 5.76 12.06 -4.12
C TYR A 89 4.69 12.08 -3.03
N ILE A 90 4.45 13.26 -2.48
CA ILE A 90 3.44 13.51 -1.47
C ILE A 90 2.34 14.37 -2.05
N LEU A 91 1.11 14.10 -1.62
CA LEU A 91 -0.10 14.68 -2.18
C LEU A 91 -1.06 15.13 -1.09
N SER A 92 -1.72 16.26 -1.33
CA SER A 92 -2.81 16.79 -0.53
C SER A 92 -4.07 16.91 -1.38
N ASP A 93 -5.19 16.44 -0.85
CA ASP A 93 -6.53 16.63 -1.40
C ASP A 93 -7.27 17.83 -0.79
N ASP A 94 -6.62 18.56 0.13
CA ASP A 94 -7.14 19.81 0.67
C ASP A 94 -6.93 20.96 -0.31
N VAL A 95 -7.95 21.20 -1.14
CA VAL A 95 -7.97 22.33 -2.08
C VAL A 95 -8.46 23.64 -1.45
N SER A 96 -8.81 23.64 -0.16
CA SER A 96 -9.38 24.82 0.51
C SER A 96 -8.33 25.87 0.86
N ASN A 97 -7.05 25.47 0.97
CA ASN A 97 -5.97 26.35 1.38
C ASN A 97 -4.77 26.32 0.40
N PRO A 98 -4.96 26.75 -0.87
CA PRO A 98 -3.92 26.67 -1.89
C PRO A 98 -2.65 27.46 -1.53
N LYS A 99 -2.78 28.60 -0.82
CA LYS A 99 -1.64 29.43 -0.41
C LYS A 99 -0.71 28.69 0.55
N PHE A 100 -1.26 27.87 1.45
CA PHE A 100 -0.47 27.06 2.37
C PHE A 100 0.42 26.07 1.59
N PHE A 101 -0.16 25.30 0.65
CA PHE A 101 0.58 24.32 -0.14
C PHE A 101 1.62 24.97 -1.06
N GLN A 102 1.27 26.09 -1.71
CA GLN A 102 2.21 26.85 -2.53
C GLN A 102 3.42 27.36 -1.72
N ASN A 103 3.21 27.85 -0.50
CA ASN A 103 4.28 28.29 0.39
C ASN A 103 5.22 27.15 0.83
N LEU A 104 4.72 25.90 0.84
CA LEU A 104 5.52 24.70 1.09
C LEU A 104 6.17 24.14 -0.19
N GLY A 105 5.92 24.78 -1.33
CA GLY A 105 6.44 24.42 -2.64
C GLY A 105 5.77 23.21 -3.26
N PHE A 106 4.48 23.01 -3.00
CA PHE A 106 3.63 22.10 -3.77
C PHE A 106 3.17 22.77 -5.07
N THR A 107 2.92 21.95 -6.08
CA THR A 107 2.29 22.36 -7.34
C THR A 107 0.86 21.83 -7.36
N GLN A 108 -0.06 22.56 -7.97
CA GLN A 108 -1.40 22.05 -8.21
C GLN A 108 -1.36 21.16 -9.46
N SER A 109 -1.43 19.84 -9.30
CA SER A 109 -1.47 18.89 -10.42
C SER A 109 -2.80 18.94 -11.15
N ASP A 110 -3.89 19.06 -10.41
CA ASP A 110 -5.24 19.19 -10.96
C ASP A 110 -6.20 19.95 -10.01
N LYS A 111 -7.50 19.96 -10.34
CA LYS A 111 -8.51 20.67 -9.55
C LYS A 111 -8.79 20.08 -8.15
N PHE A 112 -8.27 18.89 -7.86
CA PHE A 112 -8.48 18.14 -6.63
C PHE A 112 -7.21 17.98 -5.80
N TYR A 113 -6.03 18.09 -6.41
CA TYR A 113 -4.79 17.72 -5.74
C TYR A 113 -3.66 18.75 -5.87
N PHE A 114 -2.88 18.81 -4.80
CA PHE A 114 -1.56 19.43 -4.75
C PHE A 114 -0.51 18.34 -4.55
N ASP A 115 0.54 18.32 -5.36
CA ASP A 115 1.62 17.35 -5.27
C ASP A 115 2.98 18.01 -5.06
N LYS A 116 3.90 17.25 -4.48
CA LYS A 116 5.29 17.64 -4.31
C LYS A 116 6.19 16.41 -4.29
N LYS A 117 7.28 16.47 -5.04
CA LYS A 117 8.42 15.56 -4.85
C LYS A 117 9.27 16.02 -3.67
N ILE A 118 9.59 15.10 -2.76
CA ILE A 118 10.50 15.30 -1.63
C ILE A 118 11.62 14.25 -1.66
N SER A 119 12.70 14.50 -0.92
CA SER A 119 13.79 13.54 -0.74
C SER A 119 13.57 12.68 0.51
N ARG A 120 14.34 11.59 0.66
CA ARG A 120 14.37 10.82 1.92
C ARG A 120 14.71 11.71 3.13
N SER A 121 15.59 12.70 2.95
CA SER A 121 16.03 13.59 4.03
C SER A 121 14.93 14.53 4.53
N ASP A 122 13.90 14.77 3.73
CA ASP A 122 12.74 15.60 4.08
C ASP A 122 11.67 14.81 4.88
N ILE A 123 11.76 13.48 4.91
CA ILE A 123 10.78 12.61 5.57
C ILE A 123 11.03 12.57 7.08
N GLU A 124 10.10 13.14 7.84
CA GLU A 124 10.15 13.16 9.31
C GLU A 124 9.57 11.88 9.93
N ALA A 125 8.50 11.35 9.31
CA ALA A 125 7.80 10.15 9.76
C ALA A 125 7.05 9.49 8.60
N ILE A 126 6.84 8.18 8.68
CA ILE A 126 5.91 7.45 7.82
C ILE A 126 4.79 6.90 8.69
N LYS A 127 3.54 7.26 8.36
CA LYS A 127 2.34 6.69 8.94
C LYS A 127 1.85 5.58 8.03
N ILE A 128 1.95 4.35 8.52
CA ILE A 128 1.50 3.13 7.87
C ILE A 128 0.08 2.84 8.36
N ILE A 129 -0.86 2.74 7.43
CA ILE A 129 -2.29 2.58 7.71
C ILE A 129 -2.78 1.28 7.07
N GLU A 130 -3.26 0.36 7.90
CA GLU A 130 -4.01 -0.81 7.44
C GLU A 130 -5.50 -0.45 7.37
N LYS A 131 -5.98 -0.10 6.17
CA LYS A 131 -7.39 0.26 5.93
C LYS A 131 -8.20 -1.02 5.68
N PRO A 132 -9.11 -1.43 6.59
CA PRO A 132 -9.94 -2.61 6.37
C PRO A 132 -10.84 -2.45 5.14
N LEU A 133 -11.15 -3.58 4.49
CA LEU A 133 -11.97 -3.62 3.29
C LEU A 133 -13.19 -4.53 3.46
N GLY A 134 -14.16 -4.41 2.53
CA GLY A 134 -15.34 -5.28 2.49
C GLY A 134 -16.10 -5.29 3.82
N ILE A 135 -16.38 -6.50 4.32
CA ILE A 135 -17.09 -6.74 5.59
C ILE A 135 -16.29 -6.33 6.84
N PHE A 136 -15.00 -5.98 6.69
CA PHE A 136 -14.13 -5.62 7.81
C PHE A 136 -14.05 -4.12 8.08
N LYS A 137 -14.70 -3.28 7.28
CA LYS A 137 -14.61 -1.81 7.34
C LYS A 137 -14.89 -1.24 8.74
N ASP A 138 -15.81 -1.84 9.48
CA ASP A 138 -16.22 -1.36 10.81
C ASP A 138 -15.19 -1.66 11.92
N ARG A 139 -14.14 -2.44 11.63
CA ARG A 139 -13.07 -2.76 12.60
C ARG A 139 -12.11 -1.60 12.88
N GLY A 140 -12.22 -0.49 12.13
CA GLY A 140 -11.33 0.65 12.23
C GLY A 140 -9.95 0.40 11.61
N SER A 141 -9.28 1.48 11.21
CA SER A 141 -7.93 1.38 10.63
C SER A 141 -6.87 1.20 11.71
N LYS A 142 -5.91 0.30 11.48
CA LYS A 142 -4.72 0.21 12.33
C LYS A 142 -3.66 1.17 11.81
N VAL A 143 -3.07 1.93 12.71
CA VAL A 143 -2.07 2.96 12.37
C VAL A 143 -0.79 2.70 13.13
N LYS A 144 0.33 2.71 12.41
CA LYS A 144 1.68 2.69 12.98
C LYS A 144 2.47 3.87 12.42
N ILE A 145 3.14 4.62 13.28
CA ILE A 145 4.04 5.71 12.85
C ILE A 145 5.48 5.27 13.12
N ILE A 146 6.33 5.37 12.11
CA ILE A 146 7.77 5.10 12.20
C ILE A 146 8.56 6.39 11.94
N LYS A 147 9.71 6.54 12.61
CA LYS A 147 10.53 7.76 12.59
C LYS A 147 12.01 7.42 12.61
N GLY A 148 12.85 8.35 12.18
CA GLY A 148 14.31 8.22 12.25
C GLY A 148 14.80 6.96 11.55
N LYS A 149 15.64 6.18 12.25
CA LYS A 149 16.24 4.95 11.72
C LYS A 149 15.22 3.89 11.29
N ASP A 150 14.06 3.83 11.96
CA ASP A 150 13.02 2.85 11.62
C ASP A 150 12.47 3.06 10.21
N ILE A 151 12.56 4.29 9.67
CA ILE A 151 12.22 4.57 8.28
C ILE A 151 13.23 3.89 7.36
N ASP A 152 14.53 4.00 7.63
CA ASP A 152 15.57 3.41 6.79
C ASP A 152 15.50 1.89 6.80
N ASP A 153 15.29 1.30 7.98
CA ASP A 153 15.09 -0.14 8.13
C ASP A 153 13.83 -0.61 7.37
N PHE A 154 12.75 0.18 7.42
CA PHE A 154 11.53 -0.09 6.65
C PHE A 154 11.76 -0.04 5.14
N LEU A 155 12.39 1.03 4.63
CA LEU A 155 12.66 1.18 3.20
C LEU A 155 13.61 0.08 2.68
N ALA A 156 14.61 -0.31 3.48
CA ALA A 156 15.51 -1.42 3.15
C ALA A 156 14.80 -2.78 3.13
N SER A 157 13.69 -2.93 3.87
CA SER A 157 12.91 -4.18 3.92
C SER A 157 12.03 -4.42 2.71
N VAL A 158 11.82 -3.43 1.84
CA VAL A 158 10.98 -3.53 0.64
C VAL A 158 11.61 -4.52 -0.36
N LYS A 159 10.96 -5.67 -0.56
CA LYS A 159 11.37 -6.75 -1.48
C LYS A 159 10.71 -6.63 -2.86
N ASP A 160 11.29 -7.33 -3.86
CA ASP A 160 10.81 -7.37 -5.26
C ASP A 160 9.46 -8.08 -5.43
#